data_AF-A0AAW0XRB8-F1
#
_entry.id   AF-A0AAW0XRB8-F1
#
_cell.length_a   1.000
_cell.length_b   1.000
_cell.length_c   1.000
_cell.angle_alpha   90.00
_cell.angle_beta   90.00
_cell.angle_gamma   90.00
#
_symmetry.space_group_name_H-M   'P 1'
#
loop_
_entity.id
_entity.type
_entity.pdbx_description
1 polymer ?
#
loop_
_entity_poly.entity_id
_entity_poly.type
_entity_poly.pdbx_seq_one_letter_code
_entity_poly.pdbx_strand_id
1 'polypeptide(L)'
;KVREICEVIGSGIQPLQNLSVLQKVGEEKKMEWSSFFIKKGFIAALEQLLTDCAGKYSVGDEVTLADCCIVPQIYNATRFKVDMAPFPTIRRVYDALAELDPFKAAHPSNQPDCPEEMK
;
A
#
# COMPACT_ATOMS: atom_id res chain seq x y z
N LYS A 1 -14.17 -10.65 -1.13
CA LYS A 1 -13.43 -9.69 -0.30
C LYS A 1 -11.92 -9.82 -0.46
N VAL A 2 -11.24 -10.88 -0.01
CA VAL A 2 -9.76 -11.00 -0.17
C VAL A 2 -9.30 -10.79 -1.62
N ARG A 3 -9.82 -11.58 -2.57
CA ARG A 3 -9.46 -11.47 -4.01
C ARG A 3 -9.79 -10.09 -4.60
N GLU A 4 -10.89 -9.50 -4.18
CA GLU A 4 -11.34 -8.17 -4.64
C GLU A 4 -10.35 -7.07 -4.21
N ILE A 5 -9.91 -7.09 -2.95
CA ILE A 5 -8.88 -6.16 -2.46
C ILE A 5 -7.56 -6.36 -3.21
N CYS A 6 -7.16 -7.61 -3.43
CA CYS A 6 -5.95 -7.93 -4.19
C CYS A 6 -6.02 -7.37 -5.62
N GLU A 7 -7.15 -7.51 -6.31
CA GLU A 7 -7.35 -6.97 -7.66
C GLU A 7 -7.37 -5.44 -7.69
N VAL A 8 -8.05 -4.81 -6.73
CA VAL A 8 -8.07 -3.35 -6.63
C VAL A 8 -6.64 -2.82 -6.50
N ILE A 9 -5.83 -3.41 -5.63
CA ILE A 9 -4.45 -2.97 -5.43
C ILE A 9 -3.57 -3.34 -6.63
N GLY A 10 -3.51 -4.63 -6.97
CA GLY A 10 -2.57 -5.21 -7.93
C GLY A 10 -2.85 -4.82 -9.38
N SER A 11 -4.10 -4.51 -9.72
CA SER A 11 -4.50 -4.14 -11.08
C SER A 11 -4.91 -2.67 -11.17
N GLY A 12 -5.52 -2.10 -10.12
CA GLY A 12 -6.12 -0.76 -10.14
C GLY A 12 -5.25 0.37 -9.58
N ILE A 13 -4.26 0.08 -8.74
CA ILE A 13 -3.46 1.11 -8.07
C ILE A 13 -1.97 0.94 -8.37
N GLN A 14 -1.38 -0.17 -7.93
CA GLN A 14 0.06 -0.40 -7.93
C GLN A 14 0.71 -0.27 -9.33
N PRO A 15 0.10 -0.77 -10.43
CA PRO A 15 0.75 -0.73 -11.75
C PRO A 15 1.08 0.67 -12.24
N LEU A 16 0.35 1.68 -11.77
CA LEU A 16 0.55 3.08 -12.16
C LEU A 16 1.73 3.73 -11.44
N GLN A 17 2.24 3.11 -10.38
CA GLN A 17 3.49 3.49 -9.69
C GLN A 17 4.68 2.58 -10.05
N ASN A 18 4.53 1.64 -10.98
CA ASN A 18 5.63 0.77 -11.37
C ASN A 18 6.77 1.56 -12.01
N LEU A 19 8.01 1.12 -11.77
CA LEU A 19 9.21 1.82 -12.23
C LEU A 19 9.21 2.06 -13.75
N SER A 20 8.78 1.07 -14.55
CA SER A 20 8.69 1.21 -16.01
C SER A 20 7.70 2.29 -16.44
N VAL A 21 6.59 2.45 -15.72
CA VAL A 21 5.61 3.52 -15.95
C VAL A 21 6.19 4.87 -15.50
N LEU A 22 6.80 4.93 -14.32
CA LEU A 22 7.38 6.17 -13.80
C LEU A 22 8.54 6.69 -14.67
N GLN A 23 9.34 5.79 -15.24
CA GLN A 23 10.37 6.14 -16.22
C GLN A 23 9.78 6.81 -17.47
N LYS A 24 8.57 6.42 -17.90
CA LYS A 24 7.87 7.06 -19.03
C LYS A 24 7.21 8.37 -18.65
N VAL A 25 6.70 8.49 -17.42
CA VAL A 25 6.11 9.72 -16.88
C VAL A 25 7.18 10.81 -16.71
N GLY A 26 8.42 10.41 -16.38
CA GLY A 26 9.55 11.30 -16.18
C GLY A 26 9.68 11.78 -14.73
N GLU A 27 10.90 12.14 -14.35
CA GLU A 27 11.30 12.39 -12.97
C GLU A 27 10.57 13.57 -12.33
N GLU A 28 10.29 14.62 -13.10
CA GLU A 28 9.60 15.83 -12.64
C GLU A 28 8.14 15.55 -12.24
N LYS A 29 7.49 14.59 -12.91
CA LYS A 29 6.05 14.30 -12.73
C LYS A 29 5.77 13.07 -11.90
N LYS A 30 6.77 12.22 -11.63
CA LYS A 30 6.56 10.93 -10.94
C LYS A 30 5.87 11.07 -9.58
N MET A 31 6.18 12.13 -8.83
CA MET A 31 5.67 12.34 -7.48
C MET A 31 4.17 12.70 -7.53
N GLU A 32 3.82 13.67 -8.37
CA GLU A 32 2.43 14.09 -8.59
C GLU A 32 1.60 12.92 -9.13
N TRP A 33 2.10 12.24 -10.16
CA TRP A 33 1.44 11.09 -10.79
C TRP A 33 1.15 9.98 -9.78
N SER A 34 2.17 9.54 -9.04
CA SER A 34 2.02 8.45 -8.09
C SER A 34 1.07 8.84 -6.95
N SER A 35 1.25 10.03 -6.37
CA SER A 35 0.39 10.51 -5.30
C SER A 35 -1.07 10.59 -5.74
N PHE A 36 -1.33 11.08 -6.96
CA PHE A 36 -2.68 11.16 -7.54
C PHE A 36 -3.33 9.79 -7.67
N PHE A 37 -2.66 8.81 -8.30
CA PHE A 37 -3.26 7.50 -8.52
C PHE A 37 -3.41 6.67 -7.25
N ILE A 38 -2.51 6.80 -6.28
CA ILE A 38 -2.67 6.19 -4.96
C ILE A 38 -3.90 6.76 -4.26
N LYS A 39 -3.99 8.11 -4.14
CA LYS A 39 -5.14 8.76 -3.51
C LYS A 39 -6.45 8.38 -4.19
N LYS A 40 -6.47 8.39 -5.53
CA LYS A 40 -7.64 8.00 -6.31
C LYS A 40 -8.07 6.56 -5.97
N GLY A 41 -7.13 5.62 -5.93
CA GLY A 41 -7.42 4.22 -5.59
C GLY A 41 -7.91 4.03 -4.16
N PHE A 42 -7.32 4.74 -3.20
CA PHE A 42 -7.70 4.67 -1.80
C PHE A 42 -9.09 5.25 -1.56
N ILE A 43 -9.37 6.44 -2.11
CA ILE A 43 -10.68 7.11 -2.01
C ILE A 43 -11.76 6.32 -2.75
N ALA A 44 -11.50 5.92 -4.00
CA ALA A 44 -12.54 5.38 -4.86
C ALA A 44 -12.96 3.95 -4.50
N ALA A 45 -12.09 3.17 -3.83
CA ALA A 45 -12.36 1.75 -3.61
C ALA A 45 -11.84 1.23 -2.26
N LEU A 46 -10.54 1.36 -1.98
CA LEU A 46 -9.90 0.53 -0.96
C LEU A 46 -10.40 0.84 0.46
N GLU A 47 -10.55 2.11 0.84
CA GLU A 47 -11.00 2.49 2.19
C GLU A 47 -12.43 2.01 2.46
N GLN A 48 -13.33 2.15 1.48
CA GLN A 48 -14.71 1.67 1.60
C GLN A 48 -14.77 0.15 1.67
N LEU A 49 -14.02 -0.56 0.82
CA LEU A 49 -13.98 -2.02 0.83
C LEU A 49 -13.50 -2.57 2.17
N LEU A 50 -12.50 -1.94 2.77
CA LEU A 50 -11.99 -2.33 4.09
C LEU A 50 -12.97 -2.00 5.20
N THR A 51 -13.69 -0.87 5.12
CA THR A 51 -14.74 -0.53 6.10
C THR A 51 -15.78 -1.66 6.21
N ASP A 52 -16.09 -2.34 5.11
CA ASP A 52 -17.11 -3.40 5.06
C ASP A 52 -16.62 -4.76 5.59
N CYS A 53 -15.30 -5.01 5.66
CA CYS A 53 -14.80 -6.38 5.92
C CYS A 53 -13.57 -6.49 6.83
N ALA A 54 -12.89 -5.38 7.16
CA ALA A 54 -11.72 -5.39 8.02
C ALA A 54 -12.14 -5.66 9.47
N GLY A 55 -11.57 -6.72 10.07
CA GLY A 55 -11.54 -6.92 11.51
C GLY A 55 -10.25 -6.33 12.05
N LYS A 56 -9.44 -7.13 12.75
CA LYS A 56 -8.07 -6.78 13.13
C LYS A 56 -7.18 -6.47 11.92
N TYR A 57 -7.34 -7.21 10.83
CA TYR A 57 -6.56 -7.04 9.59
C TYR A 57 -7.48 -6.72 8.40
N SER A 58 -7.00 -6.85 7.15
CA SER A 58 -7.75 -6.42 5.96
C SER A 58 -9.09 -7.15 5.78
N VAL A 59 -9.18 -8.41 6.19
CA VAL A 59 -10.42 -9.21 6.14
C VAL A 59 -10.54 -10.04 7.41
N GLY A 60 -11.42 -9.65 8.32
CA GLY A 60 -11.56 -10.30 9.62
C GLY A 60 -10.30 -10.18 10.50
N ASP A 61 -10.07 -11.19 11.34
CA ASP A 61 -9.04 -11.15 12.39
C ASP A 61 -7.79 -12.00 12.10
N GLU A 62 -7.72 -12.63 10.93
CA GLU A 62 -6.59 -13.43 10.46
C GLU A 62 -5.90 -12.76 9.26
N VAL A 63 -4.58 -12.96 9.15
CA VAL A 63 -3.80 -12.43 8.02
C VAL A 63 -4.17 -13.20 6.75
N THR A 64 -4.40 -12.47 5.67
CA THR A 64 -4.78 -12.97 4.36
C THR A 64 -3.87 -12.44 3.26
N LEU A 65 -4.10 -12.88 2.02
CA LEU A 65 -3.39 -12.35 0.86
C LEU A 65 -3.62 -10.83 0.67
N ALA A 66 -4.76 -10.30 1.11
CA ALA A 66 -5.04 -8.86 1.01
C ALA A 66 -4.02 -8.03 1.81
N ASP A 67 -3.59 -8.54 2.96
CA ASP A 67 -2.59 -7.90 3.82
C ASP A 67 -1.21 -7.86 3.17
N CYS A 68 -0.85 -8.94 2.47
CA CYS A 68 0.38 -8.99 1.64
C CYS A 68 0.37 -7.98 0.50
N CYS A 69 -0.80 -7.58 0.00
CA CYS A 69 -0.94 -6.54 -1.03
C CYS A 69 -0.98 -5.13 -0.42
N ILE A 70 -1.65 -4.94 0.72
CA ILE A 70 -1.90 -3.61 1.27
C ILE A 70 -0.65 -2.97 1.90
N VAL A 71 0.14 -3.75 2.63
CA VAL A 71 1.34 -3.25 3.32
C VAL A 71 2.34 -2.59 2.37
N PRO A 72 2.78 -3.25 1.27
CA PRO A 72 3.68 -2.60 0.31
C PRO A 72 3.02 -1.43 -0.42
N GLN A 73 1.69 -1.46 -0.62
CA GLN A 73 0.98 -0.34 -1.24
C GLN A 73 0.94 0.91 -0.35
N ILE A 74 0.82 0.74 0.97
CA ILE A 74 0.89 1.83 1.94
C ILE A 74 2.33 2.36 2.07
N TYR A 75 3.33 1.47 2.01
CA TYR A 75 4.72 1.90 1.89
C TYR A 75 4.95 2.83 0.68
N ASN A 76 4.39 2.48 -0.49
CA ASN A 76 4.40 3.36 -1.66
C ASN A 76 3.68 4.69 -1.40
N ALA A 77 2.54 4.69 -0.72
CA ALA A 77 1.83 5.90 -0.34
C ALA A 77 2.72 6.85 0.48
N THR A 78 3.46 6.32 1.45
CA THR A 78 4.44 7.07 2.25
C THR A 78 5.58 7.60 1.37
N ARG A 79 6.17 6.76 0.52
CA ARG A 79 7.25 7.14 -0.41
C ARG A 79 6.85 8.29 -1.34
N PHE A 80 5.59 8.31 -1.77
CA PHE A 80 5.03 9.36 -2.64
C PHE A 80 4.28 10.46 -1.87
N LYS A 81 4.51 10.58 -0.57
CA LYS A 81 4.00 11.65 0.30
C LYS A 81 2.49 11.82 0.23
N VAL A 82 1.75 10.71 0.15
CA VAL A 82 0.30 10.71 0.21
C VAL A 82 -0.14 11.02 1.63
N ASP A 83 -1.05 11.98 1.78
CA ASP A 83 -1.72 12.22 3.06
C ASP A 83 -2.65 11.05 3.38
N MET A 84 -2.36 10.36 4.48
CA MET A 84 -3.12 9.21 4.96
C MET A 84 -4.24 9.61 5.93
N ALA A 85 -4.36 10.90 6.30
CA ALA A 85 -5.40 11.44 7.16
C ALA A 85 -6.82 10.97 6.75
N PRO A 86 -7.19 10.97 5.45
CA PRO A 86 -8.53 10.57 5.00
C PRO A 86 -8.81 9.06 5.01
N PHE A 87 -7.83 8.22 5.35
CA PHE A 87 -7.93 6.75 5.24
C PHE A 87 -7.75 6.05 6.60
N PRO A 88 -8.69 6.24 7.55
CA PRO A 88 -8.55 5.73 8.91
C PRO A 88 -8.53 4.19 8.99
N THR A 89 -9.29 3.49 8.16
CA THR A 89 -9.36 2.02 8.17
C THR A 89 -8.10 1.42 7.58
N ILE A 90 -7.63 1.94 6.43
CA ILE A 90 -6.34 1.56 5.83
C ILE A 90 -5.22 1.74 6.86
N ARG A 91 -5.18 2.88 7.56
CA ARG A 91 -4.15 3.15 8.58
C ARG A 91 -4.22 2.18 9.75
N ARG A 92 -5.41 1.95 10.31
CA ARG A 92 -5.61 1.02 11.43
C ARG A 92 -5.15 -0.41 11.07
N VAL A 93 -5.51 -0.87 9.87
CA VAL A 93 -5.08 -2.20 9.38
C VAL A 93 -3.56 -2.25 9.24
N TYR A 94 -2.95 -1.22 8.65
CA TYR A 94 -1.50 -1.13 8.54
C TYR A 94 -0.81 -1.15 9.89
N ASP A 95 -1.24 -0.33 10.83
CA ASP A 95 -0.64 -0.25 12.17
C ASP A 95 -0.71 -1.62 12.87
N ALA A 96 -1.83 -2.35 12.73
CA ALA A 96 -1.97 -3.70 13.27
C ALA A 96 -1.04 -4.73 12.61
N LEU A 97 -0.84 -4.64 11.29
CA LEU A 97 0.05 -5.54 10.53
C LEU A 97 1.53 -5.23 10.79
N ALA A 98 1.86 -3.94 10.90
CA ALA A 98 3.22 -3.44 11.13
C ALA A 98 3.79 -3.92 12.47
N GLU A 99 2.94 -4.34 13.42
CA GLU A 99 3.38 -4.93 14.69
C GLU A 99 3.83 -6.39 14.59
N LEU A 100 3.47 -7.11 13.53
CA LEU A 100 3.79 -8.52 13.39
C LEU A 100 5.21 -8.72 12.86
N ASP A 101 5.95 -9.63 13.48
CA ASP A 101 7.35 -9.94 13.10
C ASP A 101 7.55 -10.27 11.62
N PRO A 102 6.65 -11.04 10.94
CA PRO A 102 6.80 -11.29 9.51
C PRO A 102 6.78 -10.02 8.65
N PHE A 103 5.94 -9.03 8.99
CA PHE A 103 5.87 -7.78 8.23
C PHE A 103 7.05 -6.85 8.57
N LYS A 104 7.50 -6.83 9.82
CA LYS A 104 8.75 -6.14 10.22
C LYS A 104 9.94 -6.71 9.45
N ALA A 105 10.11 -8.03 9.43
CA ALA A 105 11.20 -8.70 8.73
C ALA A 105 11.15 -8.48 7.21
N ALA A 106 9.96 -8.38 6.62
CA ALA A 106 9.76 -8.13 5.19
C ALA A 106 9.90 -6.66 4.78
N HIS A 107 10.12 -5.73 5.72
CA HIS A 107 10.27 -4.30 5.38
C HIS A 107 11.47 -4.09 4.44
N PRO A 108 11.39 -3.20 3.43
CA PRO A 108 12.47 -2.98 2.47
C PRO A 108 13.82 -2.63 3.09
N SER A 109 13.85 -1.91 4.22
CA SER A 109 15.09 -1.57 4.93
C SER A 109 15.82 -2.78 5.54
N ASN A 110 15.11 -3.90 5.71
CA ASN A 110 15.63 -5.11 6.33
C ASN A 110 16.10 -6.15 5.31
N GLN A 111 16.05 -5.83 4.00
CA GLN A 111 16.43 -6.77 2.96
C GLN A 111 17.94 -6.71 2.66
N PRO A 112 18.57 -7.83 2.27
CA PRO A 112 20.01 -7.87 2.00
C PRO A 112 20.49 -6.93 0.89
N ASP A 113 19.61 -6.59 -0.06
CA ASP A 113 19.85 -5.71 -1.19
C ASP A 113 19.46 -4.25 -0.93
N CYS A 114 19.03 -3.92 0.29
CA CYS A 114 18.74 -2.53 0.66
C CYS A 114 20.03 -1.68 0.62
N PRO A 115 20.06 -0.57 -0.15
CA PRO A 115 21.18 0.37 -0.12
C PRO A 115 21.44 0.87 1.30
N GLU A 116 22.72 1.02 1.70
CA GLU A 116 23.08 1.43 3.07
C GLU A 116 22.46 2.77 3.48
N GLU A 117 22.30 3.70 2.52
CA GLU A 117 21.64 4.98 2.77
C GLU A 117 20.12 4.88 3.02
N MET A 118 19.51 3.71 2.79
CA MET A 118 18.08 3.43 2.96
C MET A 118 17.79 2.40 4.07
N LYS A 119 18.82 1.86 4.73
CA LYS A 119 18.66 1.05 5.94
C LYS A 119 18.27 1.90 7.14
#